data_AF-A0A0G4LRB2-F1
#
_entry.id   AF-A0A0G4LRB2-F1
#
_cell.length_a   1.000
_cell.length_b   1.000
_cell.length_c   1.000
_cell.angle_alpha   90.00
_cell.angle_beta   90.00
_cell.angle_gamma   90.00
#
_symmetry.space_group_name_H-M   'P 1'
#
loop_
_entity.id
_entity.type
_entity.pdbx_description
1 polymer ?
#
loop_
_entity_poly.entity_id
_entity_poly.type
_entity_poly.pdbx_seq_one_letter_code
_entity_poly.pdbx_strand_id
1 'polypeptide(L)'
;LTFFNRHWKDIGTRQELRFPISTITGIDVTYLGQSQKIFSASVAARLSWAAKRETTRVEDMAYCLLGIFDIHLPLIYGEGSKAFLRLQEEIIKNSD
;
A
#
# COMPACT_ATOMS: atom_id res chain seq x y z
N LEU A 1 2.86 -1.79 20.74
CA LEU A 1 2.05 -2.80 20.03
C LEU A 1 2.99 -3.87 19.51
N THR A 2 2.76 -5.11 19.92
CA THR A 2 3.52 -6.29 19.47
C THR A 2 2.63 -7.07 18.51
N PHE A 3 3.19 -7.54 17.41
CA PHE A 3 2.47 -8.28 16.38
C PHE A 3 2.76 -9.78 16.51
N PHE A 4 1.75 -10.60 16.20
CA PHE A 4 1.85 -12.05 16.27
C PHE A 4 1.40 -12.67 14.94
N ASN A 5 1.99 -13.81 14.58
CA ASN A 5 1.56 -14.57 13.41
C ASN A 5 0.35 -15.48 13.72
N ARG A 6 -0.12 -16.25 12.73
CA ARG A 6 -1.26 -17.19 12.86
C ARG A 6 -1.08 -18.29 13.93
N HIS A 7 0.13 -18.50 14.42
CA HIS A 7 0.48 -19.46 15.47
C HIS A 7 0.70 -18.77 16.83
N TRP A 8 0.27 -17.52 16.98
CA TRP A 8 0.49 -16.70 18.18
C TRP A 8 1.97 -16.51 18.57
N LYS A 9 2.87 -16.66 17.59
CA LYS A 9 4.30 -16.38 17.79
C LYS A 9 4.56 -14.89 17.54
N ASP A 10 5.27 -14.26 18.47
CA ASP A 10 5.74 -12.88 18.33
C ASP A 10 6.59 -12.73 17.07
N ILE A 11 6.27 -11.73 16.26
CA ILE A 11 7.01 -11.37 15.04
C ILE A 11 7.66 -9.98 15.15
N GLY A 12 7.50 -9.30 16.27
CA GLY A 12 8.12 -8.02 16.59
C GLY A 12 7.12 -6.88 16.77
N THR A 13 7.67 -5.75 17.16
CA THR A 13 6.98 -4.46 17.28
C THR A 13 6.97 -3.71 15.96
N ARG A 14 6.16 -2.65 15.88
CA ARG A 14 6.16 -1.73 14.73
C ARG A 14 7.56 -1.19 14.41
N GLN A 15 8.37 -0.91 15.43
CA GLN A 15 9.70 -0.31 15.24
C GLN A 15 10.72 -1.31 14.71
N GLU A 16 10.60 -2.58 15.08
CA GLU A 16 11.46 -3.64 14.58
C GLU A 16 11.08 -4.04 13.15
N LEU A 17 9.76 -4.11 12.86
CA LEU A 17 9.24 -4.55 11.57
C LEU A 17 9.41 -3.52 10.43
N ARG A 18 9.69 -2.24 10.72
CA ARG A 18 9.84 -1.23 9.66
C ARG A 18 11.01 -1.52 8.71
N PHE A 19 12.12 -2.05 9.21
CA PHE A 19 13.30 -2.37 8.40
C PHE A 19 13.06 -3.54 7.41
N PRO A 20 12.55 -4.70 7.85
CA PRO A 20 12.23 -5.78 6.92
C PRO A 20 11.11 -5.38 5.95
N ILE A 21 10.09 -4.64 6.39
CA ILE A 21 9.04 -4.14 5.50
C ILE A 21 9.67 -3.23 4.42
N SER A 22 10.50 -2.27 4.80
CA SER A 22 11.19 -1.38 3.87
C SER A 22 12.00 -2.14 2.82
N THR A 23 12.72 -3.18 3.26
CA THR A 23 13.53 -4.04 2.38
C THR A 23 12.67 -4.77 1.34
N ILE A 24 11.49 -5.26 1.74
CA ILE A 24 10.60 -6.05 0.88
C ILE A 24 9.81 -5.16 -0.09
N THR A 25 9.28 -4.05 0.39
CA THR A 25 8.35 -3.19 -0.36
C THR A 25 9.03 -2.04 -1.09
N GLY A 26 10.24 -1.66 -0.69
CA GLY A 26 10.90 -0.43 -1.14
C GLY A 26 10.33 0.85 -0.52
N ILE A 27 9.42 0.75 0.46
CA ILE A 27 8.94 1.92 1.21
C ILE A 27 10.05 2.37 2.15
N ASP A 28 10.48 3.64 2.08
CA ASP A 28 11.49 4.16 3.01
C ASP A 28 11.02 4.04 4.47
N VAL A 29 11.95 3.70 5.37
CA VAL A 29 11.71 3.59 6.81
C VAL A 29 11.15 4.87 7.43
N THR A 30 11.37 6.05 6.82
CA THR A 30 10.78 7.32 7.25
C THR A 30 9.26 7.34 7.14
N TYR A 31 8.69 6.65 6.14
CA TYR A 31 7.24 6.52 5.92
C TYR A 31 6.60 5.39 6.74
N LEU A 32 7.39 4.42 7.20
CA LEU A 32 6.92 3.30 8.03
C LEU A 32 6.92 3.62 9.54
N GLY A 33 7.50 4.77 9.92
CA GLY A 33 7.52 5.30 11.28
C GLY A 33 6.43 6.35 11.56
N GLN A 34 6.71 7.24 12.51
CA GLN A 34 5.89 8.43 12.78
C GLN A 34 6.51 9.71 12.18
N SER A 35 7.61 9.59 11.42
CA SER A 35 8.41 10.72 10.98
C SER A 35 7.81 11.45 9.77
N GLN A 36 7.32 10.72 8.77
CA GLN A 36 6.71 11.30 7.57
C GLN A 36 5.35 10.66 7.28
N LYS A 37 4.43 11.47 6.76
CA LYS A 37 3.13 10.99 6.27
C LYS A 37 3.34 10.31 4.93
N ILE A 38 2.70 9.17 4.71
CA ILE A 38 2.80 8.41 3.46
C ILE A 38 2.38 9.23 2.23
N PHE A 39 1.44 10.16 2.41
CA PHE A 39 0.91 11.03 1.36
C PHE A 39 1.87 12.13 0.90
N SER A 40 2.97 12.39 1.63
CA SER A 40 3.98 13.35 1.18
C SER A 40 4.96 12.76 0.16
N ALA A 41 4.89 11.45 -0.10
CA ALA A 41 5.63 10.81 -1.18
C ALA A 41 4.99 11.12 -2.54
N SER A 42 5.81 11.24 -3.58
CA SER A 42 5.32 11.45 -4.95
C SER A 42 4.41 10.30 -5.40
N VAL A 43 3.51 10.58 -6.34
CA VAL A 43 2.66 9.54 -6.96
C VAL A 43 3.50 8.38 -7.50
N ALA A 44 4.61 8.68 -8.17
CA ALA A 44 5.52 7.66 -8.72
C ALA A 44 6.13 6.77 -7.62
N ALA A 45 6.57 7.36 -6.49
CA ALA A 45 7.08 6.59 -5.37
C ALA A 45 5.99 5.69 -4.75
N ARG A 46 4.79 6.22 -4.57
CA ARG A 46 3.66 5.45 -4.02
C ARG A 46 3.25 4.28 -4.91
N LEU A 47 3.25 4.47 -6.23
CA LEU A 47 3.02 3.39 -7.20
C LEU A 47 4.15 2.35 -7.16
N SER A 48 5.40 2.77 -7.04
CA SER A 48 6.55 1.85 -7.07
C SER A 48 6.56 0.89 -5.89
N TRP A 49 5.97 1.24 -4.75
CA TRP A 49 5.85 0.37 -3.57
C TRP A 49 4.98 -0.87 -3.79
N ALA A 50 4.14 -0.88 -4.84
CA ALA A 50 3.36 -2.05 -5.25
C ALA A 50 3.95 -2.78 -6.45
N ALA A 51 5.09 -2.34 -7.01
CA ALA A 51 5.62 -2.87 -8.27
C ALA A 51 5.94 -4.38 -8.24
N LYS A 52 6.26 -4.94 -7.06
CA LYS A 52 6.54 -6.37 -6.87
C LYS A 52 5.39 -7.13 -6.20
N ARG A 53 4.24 -6.47 -5.99
CA ARG A 53 3.12 -7.09 -5.29
C ARG A 53 2.44 -8.09 -6.22
N GLU A 54 2.06 -9.22 -5.65
CA GLU A 54 1.20 -10.20 -6.29
C GLU A 54 -0.11 -10.25 -5.52
N THR A 55 -1.23 -10.28 -6.24
CA THR A 55 -2.56 -10.30 -5.66
C THR A 55 -3.35 -11.49 -6.17
N THR A 56 -4.19 -12.07 -5.31
CA THR A 56 -5.02 -13.22 -5.66
C THR A 56 -6.04 -12.86 -6.74
N ARG A 57 -6.64 -11.67 -6.63
CA ARG A 57 -7.53 -11.11 -7.65
C ARG A 57 -6.83 -9.97 -8.37
N VAL A 58 -7.14 -9.78 -9.65
CA VAL A 58 -6.49 -8.74 -10.47
C VAL A 58 -6.86 -7.35 -9.95
N GLU A 59 -8.11 -7.15 -9.55
CA GLU A 59 -8.62 -5.89 -9.01
C GLU A 59 -7.97 -5.48 -7.68
N ASP A 60 -7.47 -6.44 -6.89
CA ASP A 60 -6.81 -6.17 -5.60
C ASP A 60 -5.52 -5.37 -5.78
N MET A 61 -4.90 -5.40 -6.96
CA MET A 61 -3.76 -4.54 -7.30
C MET A 61 -4.14 -3.06 -7.15
N ALA A 62 -5.36 -2.68 -7.51
CA ALA A 62 -5.88 -1.34 -7.31
C ALA A 62 -6.29 -1.12 -5.84
N TYR A 63 -7.01 -2.07 -5.26
CA TYR A 63 -7.61 -1.88 -3.94
C TYR A 63 -6.58 -1.81 -2.81
N CYS A 64 -5.48 -2.54 -2.92
CA CYS A 64 -4.38 -2.47 -1.95
C CYS A 64 -3.64 -1.12 -1.94
N LEU A 65 -3.88 -0.25 -2.93
CA LEU A 65 -3.30 1.08 -3.05
C LEU A 65 -4.22 2.20 -2.51
N LEU A 66 -5.51 1.94 -2.30
CA LEU A 66 -6.48 2.97 -1.88
C LEU A 66 -6.04 3.73 -0.64
N GLY A 67 -5.61 3.03 0.42
CA GLY A 67 -5.12 3.66 1.64
C GLY A 67 -3.77 4.37 1.51
N ILE A 68 -2.97 4.04 0.50
CA ILE A 68 -1.69 4.73 0.21
C ILE A 68 -1.96 6.05 -0.54
N PHE A 69 -3.03 6.08 -1.34
CA PHE A 69 -3.43 7.24 -2.12
C PHE A 69 -4.48 8.13 -1.45
N ASP A 70 -5.06 7.70 -0.33
CA ASP A 70 -6.20 8.35 0.33
C ASP A 70 -7.44 8.43 -0.59
N ILE A 71 -7.65 7.38 -1.39
CA ILE A 71 -8.73 7.32 -2.39
C ILE A 71 -9.84 6.40 -1.89
N HIS A 72 -11.08 6.84 -2.07
CA HIS A 72 -12.27 6.03 -1.83
C HIS A 72 -12.86 5.56 -3.15
N LEU A 73 -12.83 4.24 -3.40
CA LEU A 73 -13.47 3.62 -4.56
C LEU A 73 -14.36 2.44 -4.13
N PRO A 74 -15.57 2.28 -4.71
CA PRO A 74 -16.36 1.07 -4.55
C PRO A 74 -15.57 -0.18 -4.97
N LEU A 75 -15.56 -1.19 -4.10
CA LEU A 75 -14.98 -2.51 -4.37
C LEU A 75 -15.97 -3.34 -5.19
N ILE A 76 -15.68 -3.47 -6.49
CA ILE A 76 -16.47 -4.23 -7.45
C ILE A 76 -15.67 -5.48 -7.85
N TYR A 77 -15.80 -6.53 -7.04
CA TYR A 77 -15.14 -7.80 -7.36
C TYR A 77 -15.70 -8.40 -8.66
N GLY A 78 -14.79 -8.83 -9.53
CA GLY A 78 -15.10 -9.24 -10.91
C GLY A 78 -14.92 -8.14 -11.96
N GLU A 79 -14.56 -6.89 -11.57
CA GLU A 79 -14.25 -5.84 -12.56
C GLU A 79 -12.87 -6.01 -13.23
N GLY A 80 -11.99 -6.83 -12.63
CA GLY A 80 -10.66 -7.14 -13.15
C GLY A 80 -9.77 -5.89 -13.25
N SER A 81 -9.05 -5.75 -14.38
CA SER A 81 -8.10 -4.64 -14.59
C SER A 81 -8.76 -3.25 -14.65
N LYS A 82 -10.09 -3.17 -14.80
CA LYS A 82 -10.83 -1.89 -14.75
C LYS A 82 -10.69 -1.19 -13.39
N ALA A 83 -10.49 -1.95 -12.32
CA ALA A 83 -10.23 -1.38 -10.99
C ALA A 83 -9.00 -0.47 -11.00
N PHE A 84 -7.94 -0.87 -11.70
CA PHE A 84 -6.69 -0.10 -11.76
C PHE A 84 -6.83 1.15 -12.61
N LEU A 85 -7.64 1.09 -13.68
CA LEU A 85 -7.99 2.28 -14.47
C LEU A 85 -8.73 3.31 -13.62
N ARG A 86 -9.75 2.89 -12.87
CA ARG A 86 -10.50 3.76 -11.94
C ARG A 86 -9.59 4.38 -10.88
N LEU A 87 -8.65 3.60 -10.36
CA LEU A 87 -7.64 4.13 -9.42
C LEU A 87 -6.81 5.25 -10.07
N GLN A 88 -6.31 5.05 -11.29
CA GLN A 88 -5.54 6.07 -12.00
C GLN A 88 -6.36 7.35 -12.26
N GLU A 89 -7.62 7.20 -12.66
CA GLU A 89 -8.54 8.34 -12.85
C GLU A 89 -8.69 9.16 -11.56
N GLU A 90 -8.86 8.50 -10.41
CA GLU A 90 -8.94 9.18 -9.12
C GLU A 90 -7.61 9.82 -8.70
N ILE A 91 -6.46 9.16 -8.95
CA ILE A 91 -5.15 9.75 -8.68
C ILE A 91 -4.97 11.05 -9.46
N ILE A 92 -5.34 11.06 -10.75
CA ILE A 92 -5.23 12.25 -11.61
C ILE A 92 -6.13 13.37 -11.09
N LYS A 93 -7.39 13.08 -10.77
CA LYS A 93 -8.35 14.07 -10.24
C LYS A 93 -7.91 14.73 -8.93
N ASN A 94 -7.15 14.02 -8.10
CA ASN A 94 -6.70 14.49 -6.79
C ASN A 94 -5.25 15.01 -6.81
N SER A 95 -4.59 15.05 -7.96
CA SER A 95 -3.22 15.55 -8.11
C SER A 95 -3.13 16.95 -8.73
N ASP A 96 -4.27 17.51 -9.16
CA ASP A 96 -4.45 18.92 -9.56
C ASP A 96 -4.90 19.77 -8.37
#